data_AF-A0A7W0UJE0-F1
#
_entry.id   AF-A0A7W0UJE0-F1
#
_cell.length_a   1.000
_cell.length_b   1.000
_cell.length_c   1.000
_cell.angle_alpha   90.00
_cell.angle_beta   90.00
_cell.angle_gamma   90.00
#
_symmetry.space_group_name_H-M   'P 1'
#
loop_
_entity.id
_entity.type
_entity.pdbx_description
1 polymer ?
#
loop_
_entity_poly.entity_id
_entity_poly.type
_entity_poly.pdbx_seq_one_letter_code
_entity_poly.pdbx_strand_id
1 'polypeptide(L)'
;MSALSRFAGVAAAVGGAAWVVKGGLIIATGDQPPVAFELGPPLFLVGLIGLHARLEGRGGRVGRVGGLLAYAGAFLTVTTAVLFAVSAPEVSEESFGPVNALILGTGLAILASLLCLGLATRRAETLGSGWSTLPLLIGVLAILSLFLGGALEQISERLFEVPIVVIGLAWIVLGYALWSSAAGRPRVETTRSPGAPQRAKGEAE
;
A
#
# COMPACT_ATOMS: atom_id res chain seq x y z
N MET A 1 14.73 -6.85 11.44
CA MET A 1 13.48 -6.45 10.76
C MET A 1 12.80 -5.38 11.59
N SER A 2 12.52 -4.22 11.02
CA SER A 2 12.29 -2.99 11.78
C SER A 2 10.84 -2.84 12.24
N ALA A 3 10.65 -2.19 13.39
CA ALA A 3 9.35 -1.74 13.89
C ALA A 3 8.56 -0.95 12.83
N LEU A 4 9.26 -0.30 11.89
CA LEU A 4 8.71 0.42 10.75
C LEU A 4 7.78 -0.43 9.88
N SER A 5 8.12 -1.68 9.54
CA SER A 5 7.24 -2.52 8.72
C SER A 5 5.95 -2.91 9.44
N ARG A 6 6.00 -3.07 10.76
CA ARG A 6 4.80 -3.34 11.58
C ARG A 6 3.90 -2.11 11.62
N PHE A 7 4.49 -0.95 11.86
CA PHE A 7 3.77 0.33 11.85
C PHE A 7 3.12 0.60 10.49
N ALA A 8 3.84 0.35 9.39
CA ALA A 8 3.32 0.49 8.05
C ALA A 8 2.16 -0.48 7.75
N GLY A 9 2.25 -1.72 8.23
CA GLY A 9 1.14 -2.68 8.13
C GLY A 9 -0.10 -2.23 8.89
N VAL A 10 0.07 -1.72 10.12
CA VAL A 10 -1.03 -1.16 10.92
C VAL A 10 -1.63 0.07 10.22
N ALA A 11 -0.80 0.99 9.73
CA ALA A 11 -1.26 2.16 8.99
C ALA A 11 -2.13 1.76 7.78
N ALA A 12 -1.64 0.85 6.93
CA ALA A 12 -2.39 0.31 5.80
C ALA A 12 -3.74 -0.28 6.22
N ALA A 13 -3.78 -1.05 7.31
CA ALA A 13 -5.01 -1.64 7.81
C ALA A 13 -6.00 -0.60 8.35
N VAL A 14 -5.53 0.40 9.08
CA VAL A 14 -6.37 1.50 9.58
C VAL A 14 -6.92 2.33 8.43
N GLY A 15 -6.11 2.65 7.42
CA GLY A 15 -6.58 3.33 6.21
C GLY A 15 -7.64 2.53 5.47
N GLY A 16 -7.46 1.20 5.40
CA GLY A 16 -8.42 0.31 4.76
C GLY A 16 -9.74 0.25 5.53
N ALA A 17 -9.68 0.16 6.86
CA ALA A 17 -10.84 0.21 7.73
C ALA A 17 -11.60 1.53 7.61
N ALA A 18 -10.89 2.66 7.52
CA ALA A 18 -11.52 3.98 7.31
C ALA A 18 -12.32 4.01 6.00
N TRP A 19 -11.78 3.46 4.90
CA TRP A 19 -12.50 3.35 3.63
C TRP A 19 -13.70 2.40 3.69
N VAL A 20 -13.58 1.27 4.39
CA VAL A 20 -14.71 0.34 4.59
C VAL A 20 -15.84 1.00 5.37
N VAL A 21 -15.52 1.65 6.50
CA VAL A 21 -16.51 2.36 7.32
C VAL A 21 -17.17 3.48 6.52
N LYS A 22 -16.37 4.28 5.81
CA LYS A 22 -16.87 5.34 4.94
C LYS A 22 -17.85 4.80 3.90
N GLY A 23 -17.39 3.88 3.05
CA GLY A 23 -18.20 3.37 1.95
C GLY A 23 -19.46 2.68 2.47
N GLY A 24 -19.35 1.94 3.58
CA GLY A 24 -20.50 1.35 4.26
C GLY A 24 -21.51 2.37 4.75
N LEU A 25 -21.06 3.49 5.34
CA LEU A 25 -21.95 4.57 5.78
C LEU A 25 -22.68 5.22 4.59
N ILE A 26 -21.96 5.56 3.51
CA ILE A 26 -22.58 6.18 2.33
C ILE A 26 -23.59 5.22 1.67
N ILE A 27 -23.26 3.93 1.58
CA ILE A 27 -24.20 2.92 1.05
C ILE A 27 -25.47 2.86 1.91
N ALA A 28 -25.32 2.88 3.24
CA ALA A 28 -26.42 2.74 4.18
C ALA A 28 -27.30 4.00 4.28
N THR A 29 -26.69 5.18 4.42
CA THR A 29 -27.41 6.43 4.71
C THR A 29 -27.59 7.31 3.49
N GLY A 30 -26.64 7.26 2.54
CA GLY A 30 -26.51 8.22 1.45
C GLY A 30 -25.70 9.47 1.82
N ASP A 31 -25.24 9.58 3.07
CA ASP A 31 -24.54 10.75 3.57
C ASP A 31 -23.03 10.55 3.55
N GLN A 32 -22.30 11.57 3.11
CA GLN A 32 -20.84 11.56 3.06
C GLN A 32 -20.24 12.00 4.40
N PRO A 33 -19.52 11.12 5.12
CA PRO A 33 -18.89 11.50 6.38
C PRO A 33 -17.69 12.44 6.12
N PRO A 34 -17.52 13.52 6.91
CA PRO A 34 -16.61 14.62 6.57
C PRO A 34 -15.11 14.28 6.60
N VAL A 35 -14.67 13.28 7.37
CA VAL A 35 -13.22 13.07 7.66
C VAL A 35 -12.67 11.73 7.16
N ALA A 36 -13.53 10.78 6.79
CA ALA A 36 -13.09 9.41 6.49
C ALA A 36 -12.41 9.26 5.12
N PHE A 37 -12.63 10.19 4.18
CA PHE A 37 -11.99 10.16 2.85
C PHE A 37 -10.49 10.44 2.94
N GLU A 38 -10.09 11.32 3.86
CA GLU A 38 -8.75 11.92 3.87
C GLU A 38 -7.70 11.04 4.53
N LEU A 39 -8.11 10.14 5.43
CA LEU A 39 -7.15 9.30 6.18
C LEU A 39 -6.63 8.12 5.36
N GLY A 40 -7.40 7.61 4.40
CA GLY A 40 -7.04 6.42 3.63
C GLY A 40 -5.74 6.60 2.82
N PRO A 41 -5.71 7.54 1.84
CA PRO A 41 -4.54 7.76 0.99
C PRO A 41 -3.20 7.95 1.73
N PRO A 42 -3.06 8.83 2.75
CA PRO A 42 -1.79 8.98 3.47
C PRO A 42 -1.38 7.68 4.18
N LEU A 43 -2.32 6.96 4.79
CA LEU A 43 -2.03 5.71 5.48
C LEU A 43 -1.64 4.58 4.51
N PHE A 44 -2.24 4.53 3.32
CA PHE A 44 -1.84 3.63 2.24
C PHE A 44 -0.41 3.91 1.76
N LEU A 45 -0.05 5.18 1.61
CA LEU A 45 1.30 5.58 1.23
C LEU A 45 2.33 5.18 2.29
N VAL A 46 2.01 5.32 3.57
CA VAL A 46 2.85 4.79 4.67
C VAL A 46 3.02 3.27 4.53
N GLY A 47 1.94 2.55 4.22
CA GLY A 47 1.95 1.12 3.90
C GLY A 47 2.91 0.77 2.76
N LEU A 48 2.84 1.50 1.64
CA LEU A 48 3.69 1.30 0.46
C LEU A 48 5.15 1.64 0.71
N ILE A 49 5.44 2.70 1.47
CA ILE A 49 6.80 3.04 1.89
C ILE A 49 7.37 1.91 2.76
N GLY A 50 6.57 1.35 3.68
CA GLY A 50 6.97 0.19 4.46
C GLY A 50 7.22 -1.06 3.62
N LEU A 51 6.38 -1.31 2.60
CA LEU A 51 6.60 -2.38 1.62
C LEU A 51 7.88 -2.17 0.82
N HIS A 52 8.16 -0.94 0.38
CA HIS A 52 9.38 -0.59 -0.32
C HIS A 52 10.62 -0.80 0.57
N ALA A 53 10.60 -0.32 1.81
CA ALA A 53 11.68 -0.53 2.77
C ALA A 53 11.98 -2.03 2.96
N ARG A 54 10.94 -2.87 2.99
CA ARG A 54 11.05 -4.33 3.14
C ARG A 54 11.72 -5.02 1.94
N LEU A 55 11.67 -4.41 0.76
CA LEU A 55 12.41 -4.95 -0.40
C LEU A 55 13.93 -4.89 -0.17
N GLU A 56 14.45 -4.01 0.71
CA GLU A 56 15.88 -3.91 1.07
C GLU A 56 16.82 -3.95 -0.16
N GLY A 57 16.44 -3.25 -1.23
CA GLY A 57 17.21 -3.24 -2.49
C GLY A 57 17.00 -4.45 -3.42
N ARG A 58 16.37 -5.53 -2.95
CA ARG A 58 16.05 -6.73 -3.76
C ARG A 58 15.00 -6.50 -4.85
N GLY A 59 14.27 -5.39 -4.78
CA GLY A 59 13.26 -5.00 -5.77
C GLY A 59 13.82 -4.49 -7.11
N GLY A 60 15.14 -4.31 -7.24
CA GLY A 60 15.78 -3.81 -8.46
C GLY A 60 15.26 -2.42 -8.88
N ARG A 61 15.31 -2.11 -10.18
CA ARG A 61 14.83 -0.82 -10.73
C ARG A 61 13.33 -0.61 -10.52
N VAL A 62 12.53 -1.66 -10.71
CA VAL A 62 11.06 -1.59 -10.57
C VAL A 62 10.66 -1.24 -9.13
N GLY A 63 11.30 -1.87 -8.14
CA GLY A 63 11.06 -1.58 -6.74
C GLY A 63 11.44 -0.13 -6.36
N ARG A 64 12.52 0.42 -6.94
CA ARG A 64 12.92 1.82 -6.74
C ARG A 64 11.91 2.80 -7.32
N VAL A 65 11.43 2.56 -8.55
CA VAL A 65 10.39 3.39 -9.17
C VAL A 65 9.12 3.36 -8.32
N GLY A 66 8.66 2.18 -7.91
CA GLY A 66 7.49 2.04 -7.04
C GLY A 66 7.64 2.77 -5.70
N GLY A 67 8.84 2.72 -5.09
CA GLY A 67 9.14 3.46 -3.87
C GLY A 67 9.12 4.98 -4.09
N LEU A 68 9.76 5.47 -5.15
CA LEU A 68 9.77 6.90 -5.51
C LEU A 68 8.35 7.42 -5.73
N LEU A 69 7.50 6.65 -6.40
CA LEU A 69 6.08 6.98 -6.59
C LEU A 69 5.32 7.06 -5.27
N ALA A 70 5.59 6.17 -4.31
CA ALA A 70 4.99 6.26 -2.97
C ALA A 70 5.44 7.54 -2.24
N TYR A 71 6.72 7.91 -2.30
CA TYR A 71 7.19 9.16 -1.71
C TYR A 71 6.61 10.39 -2.40
N ALA A 72 6.49 10.38 -3.73
CA ALA A 72 5.85 11.45 -4.48
C ALA A 72 4.36 11.59 -4.08
N GLY A 73 3.62 10.48 -3.97
CA GLY A 73 2.24 10.50 -3.50
C GLY A 73 2.11 11.05 -2.08
N ALA A 74 3.04 10.71 -1.17
CA ALA A 74 3.06 11.27 0.18
C ALA A 74 3.30 12.79 0.16
N PHE A 75 4.22 13.26 -0.67
CA PHE A 75 4.46 14.69 -0.88
C PHE A 75 3.21 15.42 -1.43
N LEU A 76 2.54 14.84 -2.43
CA LEU A 76 1.29 15.38 -2.96
C LEU A 76 0.20 15.46 -1.88
N THR A 77 0.05 14.40 -1.07
CA THR A 77 -0.94 14.36 0.02
C THR A 77 -0.69 15.46 1.06
N VAL A 78 0.57 15.65 1.48
CA VAL A 78 0.94 16.73 2.40
C VAL A 78 0.69 18.09 1.78
N THR A 79 1.02 18.27 0.50
CA THR A 79 0.76 19.51 -0.24
C THR A 79 -0.73 19.82 -0.29
N THR A 80 -1.57 18.84 -0.59
CA THR A 80 -3.04 18.96 -0.56
C THR A 80 -3.53 19.39 0.82
N ALA A 81 -3.07 18.73 1.89
CA ALA A 81 -3.48 19.07 3.25
C ALA A 81 -3.06 20.49 3.66
N VAL A 82 -1.86 20.92 3.29
CA VAL A 82 -1.37 22.29 3.54
C VAL A 82 -2.21 23.30 2.78
N LEU A 83 -2.50 23.06 1.50
CA LEU A 83 -3.34 23.95 0.69
C LEU A 83 -4.74 24.09 1.28
N PHE A 84 -5.36 22.98 1.72
CA PHE A 84 -6.64 23.04 2.42
C PHE A 84 -6.56 23.88 3.71
N ALA A 85 -5.52 23.67 4.51
CA ALA A 85 -5.35 24.38 5.79
C ALA A 85 -5.16 25.89 5.61
N VAL A 86 -4.45 26.33 4.56
CA VAL A 86 -4.20 27.77 4.32
C VAL A 86 -5.31 28.46 3.54
N SER A 87 -6.06 27.72 2.71
CA SER A 87 -7.12 28.28 1.85
C SER A 87 -8.53 28.18 2.44
N ALA A 88 -8.71 27.50 3.58
CA ALA A 88 -10.02 27.21 4.19
C ALA A 88 -11.04 28.36 4.27
N PRO A 89 -10.67 29.66 4.45
CA PRO A 89 -11.66 30.75 4.50
C PRO A 89 -12.13 31.25 3.12
N GLU A 90 -11.45 30.92 2.02
CA GLU A 90 -11.59 31.60 0.72
C GLU A 90 -11.84 30.66 -0.48
N VAL A 91 -12.08 29.37 -0.24
CA VAL A 91 -12.22 28.40 -1.34
C VAL A 91 -13.54 28.61 -2.09
N SER A 92 -13.50 29.39 -3.17
CA SER A 92 -14.53 29.37 -4.21
C SER A 92 -14.50 28.03 -4.96
N GLU A 93 -15.62 27.61 -5.55
CA GLU A 93 -15.69 26.37 -6.35
C GLU A 93 -14.63 26.34 -7.49
N GLU A 94 -14.25 27.49 -8.03
CA GLU A 94 -13.20 27.62 -9.06
C GLU A 94 -11.80 27.30 -8.54
N SER A 95 -11.55 27.44 -7.24
CA SER A 95 -10.25 27.18 -6.61
C SER A 95 -9.99 25.69 -6.34
N PHE A 96 -10.97 24.80 -6.58
CA PHE A 96 -10.83 23.36 -6.38
C PHE A 96 -10.04 22.64 -7.49
N GLY A 97 -9.85 23.26 -8.66
CA GLY A 97 -9.16 22.64 -9.80
C GLY A 97 -7.76 22.09 -9.44
N PRO A 98 -6.85 22.90 -8.89
CA PRO A 98 -5.52 22.44 -8.47
C PRO A 98 -5.56 21.36 -7.39
N VAL A 99 -6.47 21.47 -6.42
CA VAL A 99 -6.64 20.50 -5.33
C VAL A 99 -7.06 19.13 -5.87
N ASN A 100 -8.05 19.12 -6.78
CA ASN A 100 -8.52 17.91 -7.45
C ASN A 100 -7.40 17.24 -8.26
N ALA A 101 -6.56 18.03 -8.93
CA ALA A 101 -5.41 17.51 -9.65
C ALA A 101 -4.38 16.83 -8.71
N LEU A 102 -4.15 17.39 -7.52
CA LEU A 102 -3.27 16.77 -6.52
C LEU A 102 -3.86 15.49 -5.92
N ILE A 103 -5.17 15.46 -5.66
CA ILE A 103 -5.88 14.26 -5.19
C ILE A 103 -5.80 13.15 -6.25
N LEU A 104 -6.09 13.48 -7.51
CA LEU A 104 -5.95 12.54 -8.63
C LEU A 104 -4.51 12.05 -8.77
N GLY A 105 -3.55 12.96 -8.72
CA GLY A 105 -2.12 12.64 -8.76
C GLY A 105 -1.69 11.69 -7.63
N THR A 106 -2.24 11.89 -6.43
CA THR A 106 -2.03 10.99 -5.28
C THR A 106 -2.59 9.60 -5.55
N GLY A 107 -3.83 9.51 -6.06
CA GLY A 107 -4.44 8.23 -6.44
C GLY A 107 -3.64 7.47 -7.50
N LEU A 108 -3.18 8.17 -8.53
CA LEU A 108 -2.33 7.60 -9.58
C LEU A 108 -0.97 7.15 -9.03
N ALA A 109 -0.37 7.92 -8.14
CA ALA A 109 0.89 7.56 -7.48
C ALA A 109 0.73 6.29 -6.62
N ILE A 110 -0.35 6.17 -5.84
CA ILE A 110 -0.68 4.96 -5.06
C ILE A 110 -0.84 3.76 -6.00
N LEU A 111 -1.63 3.89 -7.06
CA LEU A 111 -1.87 2.82 -8.02
C LEU A 111 -0.58 2.35 -8.71
N ALA A 112 0.17 3.29 -9.28
CA ALA A 112 1.42 2.96 -9.97
C ALA A 112 2.44 2.36 -8.99
N SER A 113 2.51 2.86 -7.76
CA SER A 113 3.34 2.29 -6.70
C SER A 113 2.93 0.86 -6.35
N LEU A 114 1.63 0.57 -6.16
CA LEU A 114 1.12 -0.79 -5.91
C LEU A 114 1.53 -1.77 -7.01
N LEU A 115 1.38 -1.38 -8.29
CA LEU A 115 1.73 -2.22 -9.42
C LEU A 115 3.24 -2.50 -9.48
N CYS A 116 4.07 -1.45 -9.34
CA CYS A 116 5.53 -1.58 -9.37
C CYS A 116 6.06 -2.37 -8.15
N LEU A 117 5.64 -1.99 -6.94
CA LEU A 117 6.05 -2.66 -5.71
C LEU A 117 5.49 -4.08 -5.62
N GLY A 118 4.28 -4.33 -6.10
CA GLY A 118 3.70 -5.66 -6.19
C GLY A 118 4.48 -6.58 -7.13
N LEU A 119 4.85 -6.09 -8.31
CA LEU A 119 5.71 -6.84 -9.23
C LEU A 119 7.10 -7.11 -8.63
N ALA A 120 7.70 -6.13 -7.99
CA ALA A 120 9.00 -6.28 -7.32
C ALA A 120 8.92 -7.26 -6.14
N THR A 121 7.85 -7.19 -5.34
CA THR A 121 7.58 -8.08 -4.20
C THR A 121 7.39 -9.52 -4.65
N ARG A 122 6.63 -9.74 -5.73
CA ARG A 122 6.46 -11.06 -6.34
C ARG A 122 7.78 -11.64 -6.81
N ARG A 123 8.61 -10.85 -7.51
CA ARG A 123 9.91 -11.29 -8.05
C ARG A 123 10.94 -11.59 -6.96
N ALA A 124 10.92 -10.85 -5.86
CA ALA A 124 11.88 -10.98 -4.77
C ALA A 124 11.37 -11.84 -3.61
N GLU A 125 10.13 -12.38 -3.70
CA GLU A 125 9.47 -13.23 -2.70
C GLU A 125 9.59 -12.68 -1.26
N THR A 126 9.47 -11.36 -1.09
CA THR A 126 9.76 -10.68 0.18
C THR A 126 8.61 -10.73 1.19
N LEU A 127 7.39 -10.95 0.68
CA LEU A 127 6.26 -11.45 1.44
C LEU A 127 6.20 -12.95 1.21
N GLY A 128 5.89 -13.75 2.24
CA GLY A 128 5.82 -15.22 2.13
C GLY A 128 4.99 -15.65 0.91
N SER A 129 5.19 -16.89 0.42
CA SER A 129 4.70 -17.34 -0.90
C SER A 129 3.22 -17.03 -1.19
N GLY A 130 2.34 -17.07 -0.19
CA GLY A 130 0.91 -16.75 -0.36
C GLY A 130 0.57 -15.25 -0.46
N TRP A 131 1.46 -14.35 -0.03
CA TRP A 131 1.21 -12.90 0.09
C TRP A 131 1.94 -12.06 -0.97
N SER A 132 2.88 -12.66 -1.70
CA SER A 132 3.79 -11.95 -2.62
C SER A 132 3.10 -11.29 -3.81
N THR A 133 1.95 -11.81 -4.23
CA THR A 133 1.13 -11.30 -5.32
C THR A 133 0.09 -10.27 -4.88
N LEU A 134 -0.17 -10.16 -3.58
CA LEU A 134 -1.28 -9.37 -3.05
C LEU A 134 -1.22 -7.89 -3.46
N PRO A 135 -0.10 -7.15 -3.35
CA PRO A 135 -0.08 -5.74 -3.74
C PRO A 135 -0.38 -5.53 -5.24
N LEU A 136 0.05 -6.46 -6.09
CA LEU A 136 -0.23 -6.42 -7.52
C LEU A 136 -1.73 -6.66 -7.79
N LEU A 137 -2.34 -7.63 -7.10
CA LEU A 137 -3.78 -7.89 -7.20
C LEU A 137 -4.61 -6.69 -6.75
N ILE A 138 -4.20 -6.00 -5.68
CA ILE A 138 -4.87 -4.78 -5.21
C ILE A 138 -4.79 -3.68 -6.29
N GLY A 139 -3.62 -3.48 -6.91
CA GLY A 139 -3.47 -2.51 -7.99
C GLY A 139 -4.36 -2.82 -9.20
N VAL A 140 -4.42 -4.08 -9.62
CA VAL A 140 -5.31 -4.51 -10.72
C VAL A 140 -6.79 -4.34 -10.34
N LEU A 141 -7.15 -4.76 -9.12
CA LEU A 141 -8.50 -4.61 -8.59
C LEU A 141 -8.91 -3.13 -8.52
N ALA A 142 -7.99 -2.22 -8.19
CA ALA A 142 -8.25 -0.79 -8.17
C ALA A 142 -8.56 -0.23 -9.55
N ILE A 143 -7.87 -0.69 -10.61
CA ILE A 143 -8.20 -0.31 -11.99
C ILE A 143 -9.59 -0.81 -12.38
N LEU A 144 -9.88 -2.09 -12.11
CA LEU A 144 -11.20 -2.67 -12.40
C LEU A 144 -12.32 -1.96 -11.62
N SER A 145 -12.01 -1.54 -10.40
CA SER A 145 -12.93 -0.80 -9.53
C SER A 145 -13.35 0.54 -10.13
N LEU A 146 -12.50 1.21 -10.93
CA LEU A 146 -12.86 2.46 -11.61
C LEU A 146 -13.98 2.24 -12.63
N PHE A 147 -13.88 1.19 -13.43
CA PHE A 147 -14.92 0.84 -14.41
C PHE A 147 -16.19 0.33 -13.73
N LEU A 148 -16.03 -0.50 -12.70
CA LEU A 148 -17.16 -1.05 -11.96
C LEU A 148 -17.93 0.05 -11.21
N GLY A 149 -17.24 1.03 -10.63
CA GLY A 149 -17.86 2.19 -9.98
C GLY A 149 -18.78 2.94 -10.94
N GLY A 150 -18.28 3.31 -12.12
CA GLY A 150 -19.09 4.01 -13.13
C GLY A 150 -20.27 3.19 -13.65
N ALA A 151 -20.17 1.86 -13.69
CA ALA A 151 -21.30 1.00 -14.05
C ALA A 151 -22.35 0.91 -12.92
N LEU A 152 -21.92 0.82 -11.67
CA LEU A 152 -22.78 0.73 -10.49
C LEU A 152 -23.53 2.05 -10.22
N GLU A 153 -22.88 3.18 -10.48
CA GLU A 153 -23.47 4.52 -10.38
C GLU A 153 -24.74 4.66 -11.23
N GLN A 154 -24.79 4.03 -12.41
CA GLN A 154 -25.96 4.02 -13.29
C GLN A 154 -27.18 3.31 -12.69
N ILE A 155 -26.96 2.44 -11.70
CA ILE A 155 -28.04 1.72 -11.00
C ILE A 155 -28.46 2.54 -9.77
N SER A 156 -27.48 3.00 -9.00
CA SER A 156 -27.68 3.88 -7.86
C SER A 156 -26.36 4.57 -7.53
N GLU A 157 -26.42 5.88 -7.33
CA GLU A 157 -25.28 6.70 -6.88
C GLU A 157 -24.59 6.11 -5.63
N ARG A 158 -25.37 5.49 -4.74
CA ARG A 158 -24.85 4.86 -3.51
C ARG A 158 -23.94 3.67 -3.79
N LEU A 159 -24.19 2.92 -4.86
CA LEU A 159 -23.41 1.73 -5.21
C LEU A 159 -22.03 2.07 -5.77
N PHE A 160 -21.78 3.34 -6.12
CA PHE A 160 -20.46 3.84 -6.51
C PHE A 160 -19.40 3.62 -5.41
N GLU A 161 -19.81 3.48 -4.13
CA GLU A 161 -18.90 3.26 -3.00
C GLU A 161 -18.56 1.77 -2.75
N VAL A 162 -19.25 0.83 -3.42
CA VAL A 162 -18.93 -0.61 -3.27
C VAL A 162 -17.47 -0.93 -3.61
N PRO A 163 -16.89 -0.42 -4.72
CA PRO A 163 -15.48 -0.64 -5.01
C PRO A 163 -14.55 -0.05 -3.94
N ILE A 164 -14.90 1.08 -3.32
CA ILE A 164 -14.12 1.68 -2.22
C ILE A 164 -14.06 0.72 -1.02
N VAL A 165 -15.19 0.11 -0.65
CA VAL A 165 -15.25 -0.90 0.42
C VAL A 165 -14.37 -2.10 0.10
N VAL A 166 -14.47 -2.62 -1.14
CA VAL A 166 -13.68 -3.78 -1.59
C VAL A 166 -12.18 -3.48 -1.56
N ILE A 167 -11.76 -2.31 -2.05
CA ILE A 167 -10.36 -1.89 -1.99
C ILE A 167 -9.90 -1.68 -0.54
N GLY A 168 -10.74 -1.09 0.31
CA GLY A 168 -10.46 -0.93 1.74
C GLY A 168 -10.21 -2.27 2.43
N LEU A 169 -11.03 -3.29 2.17
CA LEU A 169 -10.82 -4.66 2.67
C LEU A 169 -9.49 -5.23 2.18
N ALA A 170 -9.15 -5.03 0.91
CA ALA A 170 -7.91 -5.53 0.35
C ALA A 170 -6.67 -4.88 1.01
N TRP A 171 -6.76 -3.59 1.37
CA TRP A 171 -5.74 -2.90 2.17
C TRP A 171 -5.62 -3.42 3.60
N ILE A 172 -6.74 -3.79 4.25
CA ILE A 172 -6.71 -4.46 5.57
C ILE A 172 -5.92 -5.76 5.49
N VAL A 173 -6.19 -6.57 4.46
CA VAL A 173 -5.49 -7.83 4.23
C VAL A 173 -4.00 -7.59 3.96
N LEU A 174 -3.65 -6.59 3.16
CA LEU A 174 -2.25 -6.22 2.92
C LEU A 174 -1.55 -5.74 4.20
N GLY A 175 -2.23 -4.91 5.00
CA GLY A 175 -1.73 -4.45 6.29
C GLY A 175 -1.43 -5.60 7.24
N TYR A 176 -2.35 -6.56 7.33
CA TYR A 176 -2.14 -7.81 8.07
C TYR A 176 -0.95 -8.62 7.53
N ALA A 177 -0.79 -8.74 6.21
CA ALA A 177 0.32 -9.46 5.60
C ALA A 177 1.68 -8.81 5.93
N LEU A 178 1.76 -7.48 5.89
CA LEU A 178 2.95 -6.70 6.24
C LEU A 178 3.30 -6.85 7.72
N TRP A 179 2.29 -6.83 8.58
CA TRP A 179 2.43 -6.97 10.03
C TRP A 179 2.85 -8.39 10.44
N SER A 180 2.15 -9.42 9.97
CA SER A 180 2.38 -10.83 10.32
C SER A 180 3.68 -11.40 9.76
N SER A 181 4.06 -11.01 8.54
CA SER A 181 5.31 -11.49 7.91
C SER A 181 6.57 -10.95 8.60
N ALA A 182 6.46 -10.03 9.57
CA ALA A 182 7.56 -9.56 10.40
C ALA A 182 7.84 -10.48 11.62
N ALA A 183 7.04 -11.52 11.83
CA ALA A 183 7.11 -12.38 13.02
C ALA A 183 7.96 -13.66 12.85
N GLY A 184 8.43 -14.02 11.65
CA GLY A 184 9.22 -15.25 11.54
C GLY A 184 9.79 -15.56 10.17
N ARG A 185 11.12 -15.62 10.09
CA ARG A 185 11.77 -16.92 10.15
C ARG A 185 12.94 -16.79 11.14
N PRO A 186 13.06 -17.63 12.18
CA PRO A 186 14.36 -17.82 12.79
C PRO A 186 15.28 -18.18 11.62
N ARG A 187 16.35 -17.40 11.45
CA ARG A 187 17.46 -17.83 10.62
C ARG A 187 17.77 -19.22 11.18
N VAL A 188 17.49 -20.26 10.40
CA VAL A 188 18.10 -21.56 10.67
C VAL A 188 19.56 -21.25 10.44
N GLU A 189 20.20 -20.78 11.50
CA GLU A 189 21.63 -20.73 11.65
C GLU A 189 21.96 -22.20 11.53
N THR A 190 22.25 -22.61 10.30
CA THR A 190 22.88 -23.87 9.99
C THR A 190 24.12 -23.80 10.84
N THR A 191 24.01 -24.33 12.06
CA THR A 191 25.12 -24.62 12.95
C THR A 191 26.04 -25.41 12.07
N ARG A 192 27.04 -24.69 11.56
CA ARG A 192 28.18 -25.22 10.83
C ARG A 192 28.65 -26.34 11.73
N SER A 193 28.39 -27.59 11.35
CA SER A 193 28.86 -28.73 12.10
C SER A 193 30.38 -28.56 12.19
N PRO A 194 30.96 -28.31 13.37
CA PRO A 194 32.40 -28.19 13.53
C PRO A 194 32.94 -29.62 13.52
N GLY A 195 33.23 -30.15 12.33
CA GLY A 195 33.72 -31.53 12.25
C GLY A 195 33.67 -32.15 10.87
N ALA A 196 34.29 -31.53 9.87
CA ALA A 196 34.87 -32.31 8.79
C ALA A 196 36.36 -32.50 9.12
N PRO A 197 36.82 -33.72 9.44
CA PRO A 197 38.22 -33.96 9.77
C PRO A 197 39.11 -33.59 8.58
N GLN A 198 40.14 -32.80 8.84
CA GLN A 198 41.25 -32.59 7.92
C GLN A 198 41.81 -33.98 7.55
N ARG A 199 41.57 -34.43 6.32
CA ARG A 199 42.35 -35.52 5.75
C ARG A 199 43.78 -35.02 5.63
N ALA A 200 44.62 -35.47 6.55
CA ALA A 200 46.06 -35.43 6.45
C ALA A 200 46.44 -35.95 5.06
N LYS A 201 47.06 -35.09 4.24
CA LYS A 201 47.86 -35.54 3.11
C LYS A 201 49.08 -36.22 3.71
N GLY A 202 49.00 -37.55 3.78
CA GLY A 202 50.15 -38.40 4.00
C GLY A 202 51.16 -38.16 2.89
N GLU A 203 52.38 -37.93 3.33
CA GLU A 203 53.62 -38.11 2.60
C GLU A 203 53.63 -39.48 1.91
N ALA A 204 54.02 -39.49 0.64
CA ALA A 204 54.72 -40.61 0.03
C ALA A 204 55.46 -40.08 -1.20
N GLU A 205 56.78 -40.00 -1.02
CA GLU A 205 57.87 -40.19 -1.99
C GLU A 205 58.04 -39.23 -3.19
#